data_AF-A0A941NJF3-F1
#
_entry.id   AF-A0A941NJF3-F1
#
_cell.length_a   1.000
_cell.length_b   1.000
_cell.length_c   1.000
_cell.angle_alpha   90.00
_cell.angle_beta   90.00
_cell.angle_gamma   90.00
#
_symmetry.space_group_name_H-M   'P 1'
#
loop_
_entity.id
_entity.type
_entity.pdbx_description
1 polymer ?
#
loop_
_entity_poly.entity_id
_entity_poly.type
_entity_poly.pdbx_seq_one_letter_code
_entity_poly.pdbx_strand_id
1 'polypeptide(L)'
;DTAGWVIIAITFGIAGAGKVDPLDLAKTVGGVALFMAFCFTAGRWLVFSAIRRVNDTFRGDFPVVTVIIVIMGTMALITQLLGIRTVLGAFMAGVLIGQSPILTDHIQQQLRGMITAFFMPIFFGLSGLAADLTILKDPLLALITGALVVVASIGKFSGAFVGSMIGGLKWREGVALGCAMNARGSTEVIVASIGLSMGALTQNLYTMIVTMAVITTMAMPPTLRAALAGLPMDDAERKRVERERLDERGFIPNLERLLLAADASPVGRMAARMAGLLAGGHGMPVTILKLDADLRDADRRVAGGRGGRHQEHAFSTPAHDADSGEKDMIGAQSTSQSAAEQAADPLARELKTGAKASAAKTRKDDAEPDPEKVHLTTRLPLDRPADVVRDEARKGYD
;
A
#
# COMPACT_ATOMS: atom_id res chain seq x y z
N ASP A 1 -9.31 -0.49 -20.11
CA ASP A 1 -10.51 -1.35 -20.04
C ASP A 1 -11.79 -0.71 -20.51
N THR A 2 -12.18 0.48 -20.02
CA THR A 2 -13.44 1.15 -20.42
C THR A 2 -13.63 1.27 -21.93
N ALA A 3 -12.61 1.74 -22.66
CA ALA A 3 -12.67 1.82 -24.13
C ALA A 3 -12.83 0.44 -24.79
N GLY A 4 -12.15 -0.58 -24.27
CA GLY A 4 -12.27 -1.96 -24.77
C GLY A 4 -13.69 -2.48 -24.62
N TRP A 5 -14.32 -2.29 -23.45
CA TRP A 5 -15.70 -2.69 -23.22
C TRP A 5 -16.71 -1.95 -24.09
N VAL A 6 -16.49 -0.66 -24.36
CA VAL A 6 -17.33 0.10 -25.31
C VAL A 6 -17.20 -0.47 -26.72
N ILE A 7 -15.99 -0.75 -27.19
CA ILE A 7 -15.76 -1.35 -28.51
C ILE A 7 -16.44 -2.73 -28.60
N ILE A 8 -16.31 -3.55 -27.55
CA ILE A 8 -16.92 -4.87 -27.45
C ILE A 8 -18.45 -4.77 -27.51
N ALA A 9 -19.04 -3.86 -26.75
CA ALA A 9 -20.48 -3.62 -26.73
C ALA A 9 -21.02 -3.26 -28.13
N ILE A 10 -20.33 -2.35 -28.83
CA ILE A 10 -20.67 -1.95 -30.20
C ILE A 10 -20.52 -3.15 -31.16
N THR A 11 -19.39 -3.85 -31.10
CA THR A 11 -19.08 -4.97 -31.99
C THR A 11 -20.10 -6.10 -31.84
N PHE A 12 -20.47 -6.45 -30.60
CA PHE A 12 -21.48 -7.48 -30.35
C PHE A 12 -22.89 -7.02 -30.73
N GLY A 13 -23.22 -5.74 -30.56
CA GLY A 13 -24.48 -5.18 -31.05
C GLY A 13 -24.64 -5.33 -32.56
N ILE A 14 -23.54 -5.16 -33.31
CA ILE A 14 -23.54 -5.30 -34.78
C ILE A 14 -23.55 -6.77 -35.21
N ALA A 15 -22.69 -7.60 -34.61
CA ALA A 15 -22.51 -8.98 -35.04
C ALA A 15 -23.70 -9.90 -34.70
N GLY A 16 -24.63 -9.48 -33.83
CA GLY A 16 -25.88 -10.19 -33.55
C GLY A 16 -26.90 -10.14 -34.70
N ALA A 17 -26.76 -9.23 -35.68
CA ALA A 17 -27.77 -9.04 -36.71
C ALA A 17 -27.84 -10.18 -37.74
N GLY A 18 -26.74 -10.92 -38.00
CA GLY A 18 -26.67 -12.22 -38.71
C GLY A 18 -27.22 -12.32 -40.15
N LYS A 19 -28.13 -11.43 -40.55
CA LYS A 19 -28.77 -11.24 -41.84
C LYS A 19 -28.97 -9.73 -42.00
N VAL A 20 -28.60 -9.21 -43.17
CA VAL A 20 -28.71 -7.78 -43.46
C VAL A 20 -30.16 -7.48 -43.88
N ASP A 21 -31.10 -7.68 -42.96
CA ASP A 21 -32.40 -7.02 -43.08
C ASP A 21 -32.26 -5.65 -42.39
N PRO A 22 -32.29 -4.53 -43.14
CA PRO A 22 -32.02 -3.20 -42.59
C PRO A 22 -32.91 -2.87 -41.39
N LEU A 23 -34.13 -3.43 -41.36
CA LEU A 23 -35.10 -3.22 -40.29
C LEU A 23 -34.68 -3.89 -38.98
N ASP A 24 -34.16 -5.12 -39.02
CA ASP A 24 -33.77 -5.87 -37.82
C ASP A 24 -32.43 -5.37 -37.27
N LEU A 25 -31.53 -4.95 -38.15
CA LEU A 25 -30.32 -4.22 -37.74
C LEU A 25 -30.69 -2.89 -37.07
N ALA A 26 -31.61 -2.11 -37.65
CA ALA A 26 -32.06 -0.84 -37.07
C ALA A 26 -32.76 -1.03 -35.71
N LYS A 27 -33.59 -2.08 -35.56
CA LYS A 27 -34.21 -2.43 -34.27
C LYS A 27 -33.17 -2.81 -33.21
N THR A 28 -32.16 -3.61 -33.58
CA THR A 28 -31.14 -4.07 -32.63
C THR A 28 -30.23 -2.92 -32.21
N VAL A 29 -29.72 -2.14 -33.16
CA VAL A 29 -28.90 -0.95 -32.88
C VAL A 29 -29.69 0.10 -32.11
N GLY A 30 -30.95 0.34 -32.50
CA GLY A 30 -31.86 1.23 -31.79
C GLY A 30 -32.16 0.75 -30.36
N GLY A 31 -32.34 -0.55 -30.16
CA GLY A 31 -32.53 -1.17 -28.84
C GLY A 31 -31.30 -1.01 -27.95
N VAL A 32 -30.09 -1.20 -28.49
CA VAL A 32 -28.82 -0.97 -27.76
C VAL A 32 -28.68 0.52 -27.38
N ALA A 33 -28.93 1.42 -28.33
CA ALA A 33 -28.84 2.87 -28.08
C ALA A 33 -29.87 3.33 -27.04
N LEU A 34 -31.11 2.86 -27.14
CA LEU A 34 -32.17 3.13 -26.17
C LEU A 34 -31.82 2.58 -24.79
N PHE A 35 -31.30 1.35 -24.72
CA PHE A 35 -30.87 0.75 -23.47
C PHE A 35 -29.71 1.53 -22.84
N MET A 36 -28.72 1.94 -23.63
CA MET A 36 -27.64 2.80 -23.13
C MET A 36 -28.17 4.15 -22.64
N ALA A 37 -29.04 4.81 -23.41
CA ALA A 37 -29.65 6.07 -23.02
C ALA A 37 -30.43 5.91 -21.71
N PHE A 38 -31.21 4.84 -21.57
CA PHE A 38 -31.90 4.48 -20.33
C PHE A 38 -30.91 4.30 -19.18
N CYS A 39 -29.86 3.51 -19.35
CA CYS A 39 -28.85 3.25 -18.32
C CYS A 39 -28.22 4.55 -17.80
N PHE A 40 -27.80 5.44 -18.71
CA PHE A 40 -27.15 6.70 -18.34
C PHE A 40 -28.10 7.78 -17.80
N THR A 41 -29.41 7.66 -18.03
CA THR A 41 -30.43 8.58 -17.52
C THR A 41 -31.18 7.97 -16.33
N ALA A 42 -32.32 7.32 -16.58
CA ALA A 42 -33.20 6.77 -15.56
C ALA A 42 -32.59 5.59 -14.80
N GLY A 43 -31.79 4.75 -15.47
CA GLY A 43 -31.12 3.59 -14.89
C GLY A 43 -30.19 3.99 -13.75
N ARG A 44 -29.39 5.04 -13.92
CA ARG A 44 -28.52 5.57 -12.86
C ARG A 44 -29.33 5.99 -11.62
N TRP A 45 -30.41 6.73 -11.83
CA TRP A 45 -31.29 7.15 -10.74
C TRP A 45 -31.96 5.96 -10.04
N LEU A 46 -32.44 4.98 -10.81
CA LEU A 46 -33.13 3.80 -10.30
C LEU A 46 -32.18 2.89 -9.50
N VAL A 47 -30.99 2.62 -10.04
CA VAL A 47 -29.94 1.84 -9.35
C VAL A 47 -29.55 2.52 -8.05
N PHE A 48 -29.30 3.83 -8.06
CA PHE A 48 -28.89 4.57 -6.86
C PHE A 48 -30.01 4.60 -5.83
N SER A 49 -31.26 4.83 -6.26
CA SER A 49 -32.42 4.86 -5.39
C SER A 49 -32.67 3.48 -4.76
N ALA A 50 -32.52 2.40 -5.53
CA ALA A 50 -32.66 1.03 -5.05
C ALA A 50 -31.59 0.69 -4.01
N ILE A 51 -30.31 0.96 -4.32
CA ILE A 51 -29.20 0.72 -3.39
C ILE A 51 -29.38 1.53 -2.10
N ARG A 52 -29.71 2.83 -2.22
CA ARG A 52 -29.95 3.70 -1.06
C ARG A 52 -31.10 3.20 -0.20
N ARG A 53 -32.26 2.91 -0.81
CA ARG A 53 -33.42 2.40 -0.07
C ARG A 53 -33.08 1.12 0.69
N VAL A 54 -32.38 0.19 0.05
CA VAL A 54 -32.03 -1.08 0.68
C VAL A 54 -31.04 -0.87 1.82
N ASN A 55 -30.03 -0.04 1.62
CA ASN A 55 -29.06 0.34 2.66
C ASN A 55 -29.72 1.01 3.88
N ASP A 56 -30.70 1.89 3.64
CA ASP A 56 -31.32 2.69 4.71
C ASP A 56 -32.44 1.93 5.43
N THR A 57 -33.12 1.01 4.74
CA THR A 57 -34.27 0.25 5.27
C THR A 57 -33.86 -1.05 5.94
N PHE A 58 -32.91 -1.78 5.36
CA PHE A 58 -32.53 -3.10 5.84
C PHE A 58 -31.24 -3.03 6.64
N ARG A 59 -31.27 -3.54 7.87
CA ARG A 59 -30.08 -3.75 8.70
C ARG A 59 -29.69 -5.22 8.62
N GLY A 60 -28.53 -5.51 8.07
CA GLY A 60 -27.97 -6.85 7.94
C GLY A 60 -26.65 -6.82 7.17
N ASP A 61 -25.96 -7.96 7.10
CA ASP A 61 -24.60 -8.03 6.57
C ASP A 61 -24.54 -7.99 5.03
N PHE A 62 -25.59 -8.43 4.33
CA PHE A 62 -25.62 -8.59 2.85
C PHE A 62 -26.79 -7.95 2.07
N PRO A 63 -27.57 -6.98 2.58
CA PRO A 63 -28.71 -6.43 1.84
C PRO A 63 -28.24 -5.69 0.57
N VAL A 64 -27.12 -4.96 0.64
CA VAL A 64 -26.57 -4.23 -0.52
C VAL A 64 -26.01 -5.18 -1.57
N VAL A 65 -25.33 -6.26 -1.16
CA VAL A 65 -24.85 -7.28 -2.11
C VAL A 65 -26.01 -7.96 -2.83
N THR A 66 -27.08 -8.26 -2.09
CA THR A 66 -28.29 -8.89 -2.66
C THR A 66 -28.94 -8.00 -3.72
N VAL A 67 -29.14 -6.71 -3.44
CA VAL A 67 -29.75 -5.79 -4.42
C VAL A 67 -28.84 -5.60 -5.64
N ILE A 68 -27.52 -5.61 -5.48
CA ILE A 68 -26.56 -5.57 -6.59
C ILE A 68 -26.75 -6.77 -7.54
N ILE A 69 -26.89 -7.98 -7.00
CA ILE A 69 -27.14 -9.19 -7.81
C ILE A 69 -28.50 -9.10 -8.53
N VAL A 70 -29.54 -8.61 -7.83
CA VAL A 70 -30.87 -8.43 -8.42
C VAL A 70 -30.85 -7.39 -9.55
N ILE A 71 -30.17 -6.26 -9.36
CA ILE A 71 -30.01 -5.22 -10.39
C ILE A 71 -29.26 -5.79 -11.60
N MET A 72 -28.16 -6.51 -11.37
CA MET A 72 -27.39 -7.16 -12.42
C MET A 72 -28.24 -8.15 -13.22
N GLY A 73 -29.00 -9.03 -12.55
CA GLY A 73 -29.90 -9.98 -13.19
C GLY A 73 -31.05 -9.31 -13.95
N THR A 74 -31.61 -8.24 -13.39
CA THR A 74 -32.69 -7.46 -14.02
C THR A 74 -32.20 -6.78 -15.28
N MET A 75 -31.02 -6.14 -15.25
CA MET A 75 -30.44 -5.50 -16.44
C MET A 75 -30.05 -6.52 -17.51
N ALA A 76 -29.51 -7.68 -17.10
CA ALA A 76 -29.24 -8.79 -18.01
C ALA A 76 -30.54 -9.28 -18.68
N LEU A 77 -31.62 -9.44 -17.92
CA LEU A 77 -32.93 -9.85 -18.43
C LEU A 77 -33.52 -8.80 -19.39
N ILE A 78 -33.46 -7.51 -19.06
CA ILE A 78 -33.90 -6.42 -19.94
C ILE A 78 -33.15 -6.50 -21.27
N THR A 79 -31.83 -6.68 -21.25
CA THR A 79 -31.07 -6.81 -22.51
C THR A 79 -31.48 -8.04 -23.31
N GLN A 80 -31.74 -9.18 -22.65
CA GLN A 80 -32.21 -10.38 -23.33
C GLN A 80 -33.58 -10.19 -24.00
N LEU A 81 -34.49 -9.48 -23.35
CA LEU A 81 -35.82 -9.16 -23.91
C LEU A 81 -35.74 -8.22 -25.11
N LEU A 82 -34.72 -7.36 -25.15
CA LEU A 82 -34.44 -6.47 -26.30
C LEU A 82 -33.73 -7.18 -27.46
N GLY A 83 -33.51 -8.51 -27.37
CA GLY A 83 -32.74 -9.26 -28.36
C GLY A 83 -31.23 -9.03 -28.29
N ILE A 84 -30.75 -8.43 -27.19
CA ILE A 84 -29.35 -8.15 -26.93
C ILE A 84 -28.79 -9.22 -25.98
N ARG A 85 -27.47 -9.44 -25.99
CA ARG A 85 -26.84 -10.40 -25.08
C ARG A 85 -26.81 -9.89 -23.64
N THR A 86 -27.16 -10.81 -22.72
CA THR A 86 -27.23 -10.61 -21.27
C THR A 86 -25.98 -9.99 -20.65
N VAL A 87 -24.81 -10.28 -21.23
CA VAL A 87 -23.53 -9.74 -20.74
C VAL A 87 -23.48 -8.22 -20.82
N LEU A 88 -24.08 -7.60 -21.84
CA LEU A 88 -24.12 -6.15 -21.93
C LEU A 88 -24.91 -5.54 -20.77
N GLY A 89 -26.05 -6.15 -20.41
CA GLY A 89 -26.88 -5.69 -19.30
C GLY A 89 -26.16 -5.84 -17.96
N ALA A 90 -25.51 -6.98 -17.72
CA ALA A 90 -24.71 -7.21 -16.52
C ALA A 90 -23.51 -6.24 -16.42
N PHE A 91 -22.84 -5.97 -17.54
CA PHE A 91 -21.75 -5.00 -17.60
C PHE A 91 -22.24 -3.58 -17.27
N MET A 92 -23.33 -3.14 -17.88
CA MET A 92 -23.90 -1.81 -17.61
C MET A 92 -24.36 -1.68 -16.16
N ALA A 93 -24.92 -2.75 -15.56
CA ALA A 93 -25.22 -2.77 -14.14
C ALA A 93 -23.97 -2.52 -13.29
N GLY A 94 -22.87 -3.22 -13.59
CA GLY A 94 -21.59 -3.02 -12.91
C GLY A 94 -21.05 -1.59 -13.04
N VAL A 95 -21.13 -0.99 -14.23
CA VAL A 95 -20.73 0.41 -14.46
C VAL A 95 -21.56 1.38 -13.62
N LEU A 96 -22.88 1.20 -13.59
CA LEU A 96 -23.77 2.06 -12.80
C LEU A 96 -23.51 1.88 -11.29
N ILE A 97 -23.38 0.64 -10.82
CA ILE A 97 -23.11 0.34 -9.40
C ILE A 97 -21.77 0.93 -8.98
N GLY A 98 -20.72 0.82 -9.81
CA GLY A 98 -19.40 1.38 -9.53
C GLY A 98 -19.36 2.91 -9.45
N GLN A 99 -20.35 3.61 -9.99
CA GLN A 99 -20.51 5.06 -9.86
C GLN A 99 -21.32 5.47 -8.61
N SER A 100 -21.88 4.51 -7.88
CA SER A 100 -22.70 4.79 -6.71
C SER A 100 -21.82 5.24 -5.53
N PRO A 101 -22.09 6.41 -4.92
CA PRO A 101 -21.35 6.87 -3.74
C PRO A 101 -21.61 6.03 -2.48
N ILE A 102 -22.58 5.10 -2.54
CA ILE A 102 -22.96 4.21 -1.43
C ILE A 102 -22.06 2.96 -1.41
N LEU A 103 -21.23 2.76 -2.44
CA LEU A 103 -20.35 1.60 -2.54
C LEU A 103 -19.11 1.76 -1.66
N THR A 104 -19.28 1.52 -0.36
CA THR A 104 -18.20 1.53 0.64
C THR A 104 -17.19 0.41 0.37
N ASP A 105 -15.93 0.60 0.80
CA ASP A 105 -14.86 -0.39 0.71
C ASP A 105 -15.26 -1.76 1.27
N HIS A 106 -16.03 -1.78 2.36
CA HIS A 106 -16.56 -3.01 2.94
C HIS A 106 -17.43 -3.81 1.96
N ILE A 107 -18.35 -3.16 1.27
CA ILE A 107 -19.22 -3.81 0.27
C ILE A 107 -18.38 -4.29 -0.92
N GLN A 108 -17.38 -3.50 -1.35
CA GLN A 108 -16.47 -3.93 -2.41
C GLN A 108 -15.67 -5.17 -2.01
N GLN A 109 -15.19 -5.25 -0.77
CA GLN A 109 -14.48 -6.42 -0.25
C GLN A 109 -15.38 -7.65 -0.19
N GLN A 110 -16.63 -7.51 0.27
CA GLN A 110 -17.60 -8.60 0.27
C GLN A 110 -17.89 -9.12 -1.16
N LEU A 111 -18.15 -8.21 -2.10
CA LEU A 111 -18.35 -8.55 -3.51
C LEU A 111 -17.12 -9.23 -4.10
N ARG A 112 -15.94 -8.66 -3.86
CA ARG A 112 -14.66 -9.22 -4.31
C ARG A 112 -14.48 -10.64 -3.75
N GLY A 113 -14.71 -10.84 -2.45
CA GLY A 113 -14.60 -12.15 -1.81
C GLY A 113 -15.49 -13.20 -2.49
N MET A 114 -16.76 -12.87 -2.72
CA MET A 114 -17.71 -13.73 -3.45
C MET A 114 -17.26 -14.00 -4.89
N ILE A 115 -16.82 -12.97 -5.61
CA ILE A 115 -16.34 -13.10 -7.00
C ILE A 115 -15.12 -14.02 -7.07
N THR A 116 -14.13 -13.80 -6.19
CA THR A 116 -12.88 -14.58 -6.19
C THR A 116 -13.07 -16.00 -5.70
N ALA A 117 -13.95 -16.23 -4.72
CA ALA A 117 -14.16 -17.55 -4.13
C ALA A 117 -15.08 -18.44 -4.97
N PHE A 118 -16.07 -17.86 -5.66
CA PHE A 118 -17.11 -18.62 -6.35
C PHE A 118 -17.12 -18.39 -7.87
N PHE A 119 -17.34 -17.16 -8.32
CA PHE A 119 -17.57 -16.87 -9.74
C PHE A 119 -16.32 -17.05 -10.61
N MET A 120 -15.15 -16.60 -10.15
CA MET A 120 -13.90 -16.71 -10.90
C MET A 120 -13.51 -18.17 -11.18
N PRO A 121 -13.41 -19.06 -10.18
CA PRO A 121 -13.06 -20.47 -10.41
C PRO A 121 -14.02 -21.17 -11.37
N ILE A 122 -15.33 -20.93 -11.22
CA ILE A 122 -16.35 -21.52 -12.10
C ILE A 122 -16.22 -20.97 -13.52
N PHE A 123 -16.07 -19.65 -13.69
CA PHE A 123 -15.95 -19.02 -15.01
C PHE A 123 -14.71 -19.52 -15.77
N PHE A 124 -13.55 -19.52 -15.12
CA PHE A 124 -12.31 -19.99 -15.75
C PHE A 124 -12.28 -21.50 -15.93
N GLY A 125 -12.87 -22.27 -15.00
CA GLY A 125 -13.03 -23.72 -15.13
C GLY A 125 -13.89 -24.10 -16.33
N LEU A 126 -15.06 -23.47 -16.49
CA LEU A 126 -15.95 -23.71 -17.62
C LEU A 126 -15.34 -23.24 -18.95
N SER A 127 -14.70 -22.08 -18.97
CA SER A 127 -14.04 -21.58 -20.18
C SER A 127 -12.86 -22.47 -20.60
N GLY A 128 -12.10 -22.99 -19.63
CA GLY A 128 -11.03 -23.95 -19.89
C GLY A 128 -11.56 -25.29 -20.38
N LEU A 129 -12.65 -25.81 -19.80
CA LEU A 129 -13.29 -27.07 -20.24
C LEU A 129 -13.89 -26.96 -21.65
N ALA A 130 -14.39 -25.78 -22.02
CA ALA A 130 -14.89 -25.51 -23.36
C ALA A 130 -13.78 -25.43 -24.42
N ALA A 131 -12.51 -25.27 -24.03
CA ALA A 131 -11.39 -25.18 -24.96
C ALA A 131 -10.88 -26.59 -25.34
N ASP A 132 -10.87 -26.89 -26.64
CA ASP A 132 -10.42 -28.17 -27.16
C ASP A 132 -8.95 -28.11 -27.59
N LEU A 133 -8.03 -28.46 -26.68
CA LEU A 133 -6.59 -28.46 -26.94
C LEU A 133 -6.13 -29.51 -27.98
N THR A 134 -7.01 -30.42 -28.43
CA THR A 134 -6.61 -31.41 -29.46
C THR A 134 -6.24 -30.75 -30.78
N ILE A 135 -6.71 -29.53 -31.04
CA ILE A 135 -6.37 -28.75 -32.23
C ILE A 135 -4.87 -28.41 -32.30
N LEU A 136 -4.17 -28.34 -31.16
CA LEU A 136 -2.73 -28.06 -31.11
C LEU A 136 -1.89 -29.26 -31.59
N LYS A 137 -2.50 -30.43 -31.81
CA LYS A 137 -1.82 -31.56 -32.46
C LYS A 137 -1.56 -31.30 -33.93
N ASP A 138 -2.35 -30.43 -34.57
CA ASP A 138 -2.08 -29.96 -35.92
C ASP A 138 -0.94 -28.93 -35.89
N PRO A 139 0.21 -29.20 -36.53
CA PRO A 139 1.35 -28.29 -36.55
C PRO A 139 1.01 -26.89 -37.07
N LEU A 140 0.07 -26.79 -38.02
CA LEU A 140 -0.32 -25.50 -38.59
C LEU A 140 -1.10 -24.66 -37.56
N LEU A 141 -2.07 -25.27 -36.87
CA LEU A 141 -2.84 -24.57 -35.83
C LEU A 141 -1.98 -24.23 -34.62
N ALA A 142 -1.05 -25.10 -34.24
CA ALA A 142 -0.07 -24.82 -33.20
C ALA A 142 0.83 -23.62 -33.58
N LEU A 143 1.31 -23.56 -34.83
CA LEU A 143 2.11 -22.43 -35.33
C LEU A 143 1.30 -21.13 -35.31
N ILE A 144 0.04 -21.15 -35.77
CA ILE A 144 -0.85 -19.98 -35.73
C ILE A 144 -1.10 -19.53 -34.29
N THR A 145 -1.31 -20.47 -33.37
CA THR A 145 -1.47 -20.18 -31.93
C THR A 145 -0.23 -19.50 -31.37
N GLY A 146 0.97 -20.03 -31.68
CA GLY A 146 2.24 -19.44 -31.26
C GLY A 146 2.45 -18.04 -31.85
N ALA A 147 2.15 -17.86 -33.13
CA ALA A 147 2.21 -16.55 -33.79
C ALA A 147 1.23 -15.55 -33.12
N LEU A 148 0.03 -16.00 -32.78
CA LEU A 148 -0.97 -15.20 -32.08
C LEU A 148 -0.43 -14.74 -30.71
N VAL A 149 0.15 -15.65 -29.92
CA VAL A 149 0.79 -15.32 -28.63
C VAL A 149 1.88 -14.27 -28.80
N VAL A 150 2.76 -14.43 -29.80
CA VAL A 150 3.88 -13.51 -30.06
C VAL A 150 3.37 -12.13 -30.49
N VAL A 151 2.53 -12.06 -31.51
CA VAL A 151 1.97 -10.80 -32.03
C VAL A 151 1.25 -10.04 -30.93
N ALA A 152 0.44 -10.76 -30.15
CA ALA A 152 -0.34 -10.17 -29.09
C ALA A 152 0.52 -9.70 -27.90
N SER A 153 1.59 -10.43 -27.57
CA SER A 153 2.56 -10.03 -26.55
C SER A 153 3.34 -8.80 -26.99
N ILE A 154 3.85 -8.79 -28.23
CA ILE A 154 4.58 -7.64 -28.78
C ILE A 154 3.67 -6.41 -28.86
N GLY A 155 2.43 -6.56 -29.35
CA GLY A 155 1.50 -5.44 -29.46
C GLY A 155 1.17 -4.80 -28.10
N LYS A 156 0.92 -5.63 -27.08
CA LYS A 156 0.67 -5.12 -25.72
C LYS A 156 1.90 -4.53 -25.07
N PHE A 157 3.03 -5.22 -25.16
CA PHE A 157 4.29 -4.78 -24.60
C PHE A 157 4.74 -3.46 -25.23
N SER A 158 4.77 -3.37 -26.56
CA SER A 158 5.18 -2.16 -27.27
C SER A 158 4.27 -0.97 -26.97
N GLY A 159 2.95 -1.15 -26.95
CA GLY A 159 2.01 -0.07 -26.61
C GLY A 159 2.20 0.45 -25.18
N ALA A 160 2.34 -0.45 -24.21
CA ALA A 160 2.61 -0.08 -22.82
C ALA A 160 4.00 0.55 -22.65
N PHE A 161 5.01 0.01 -23.33
CA PHE A 161 6.37 0.50 -23.30
C PHE A 161 6.47 1.91 -23.88
N VAL A 162 5.94 2.15 -25.08
CA VAL A 162 5.92 3.49 -25.69
C VAL A 162 5.10 4.46 -24.84
N GLY A 163 3.94 4.04 -24.32
CA GLY A 163 3.15 4.84 -23.39
C GLY A 163 3.92 5.25 -22.13
N SER A 164 4.73 4.34 -21.59
CA SER A 164 5.59 4.62 -20.43
C SER A 164 6.68 5.64 -20.74
N MET A 165 7.31 5.55 -21.91
CA MET A 165 8.37 6.48 -22.33
C MET A 165 7.80 7.89 -22.54
N ILE A 166 6.62 7.99 -23.15
CA ILE A 166 5.89 9.28 -23.29
C ILE A 166 5.50 9.82 -21.91
N GLY A 167 5.14 8.95 -20.98
CA GLY A 167 4.84 9.30 -19.59
C GLY A 167 6.06 9.67 -18.73
N GLY A 168 7.27 9.64 -19.27
CA GLY A 168 8.50 10.01 -18.57
C GLY A 168 9.09 8.92 -17.67
N LEU A 169 8.61 7.68 -17.76
CA LEU A 169 9.20 6.55 -17.04
C LEU A 169 10.58 6.19 -17.61
N LYS A 170 11.48 5.72 -16.74
CA LYS A 170 12.80 5.21 -17.16
C LYS A 170 12.62 3.94 -17.98
N TRP A 171 13.57 3.65 -18.86
CA TRP A 171 13.56 2.45 -19.70
C TRP A 171 13.22 1.16 -18.93
N ARG A 172 13.83 0.95 -17.76
CA ARG A 172 13.63 -0.27 -16.95
C ARG A 172 12.22 -0.32 -16.34
N GLU A 173 11.68 0.83 -15.95
CA GLU A 173 10.30 0.97 -15.46
C GLU A 173 9.31 0.71 -16.59
N GLY A 174 9.62 1.18 -17.80
CA GLY A 174 8.85 0.89 -19.00
C GLY A 174 8.83 -0.59 -19.38
N VAL A 175 9.96 -1.29 -19.26
CA VAL A 175 10.01 -2.76 -19.45
C VAL A 175 9.16 -3.47 -18.40
N ALA A 176 9.24 -3.07 -17.13
CA ALA A 176 8.43 -3.65 -16.07
C ALA A 176 6.93 -3.41 -16.32
N LEU A 177 6.54 -2.20 -16.74
CA LEU A 177 5.16 -1.89 -17.13
C LEU A 177 4.71 -2.74 -18.32
N GLY A 178 5.54 -2.87 -19.35
CA GLY A 178 5.26 -3.70 -20.52
C GLY A 178 5.02 -5.16 -20.15
N CYS A 179 5.85 -5.74 -19.28
CA CYS A 179 5.67 -7.10 -18.76
C CYS A 179 4.37 -7.21 -17.93
N ALA A 180 4.10 -6.25 -17.04
CA ALA A 180 2.90 -6.25 -16.21
C ALA A 180 1.61 -6.19 -17.04
N MET A 181 1.61 -5.42 -18.13
CA MET A 181 0.47 -5.26 -19.04
C MET A 181 0.25 -6.43 -20.00
N ASN A 182 1.15 -7.42 -20.01
CA ASN A 182 0.98 -8.63 -20.81
C ASN A 182 0.05 -9.67 -20.15
N ALA A 183 -0.35 -9.48 -18.89
CA ALA A 183 -1.37 -10.32 -18.26
C ALA A 183 -2.71 -10.17 -19.00
N ARG A 184 -3.27 -11.31 -19.39
CA ARG A 184 -4.36 -11.43 -20.34
C ARG A 184 -5.27 -12.57 -19.90
N GLY A 185 -6.50 -12.28 -19.52
CA GLY A 185 -7.29 -13.30 -18.81
C GLY A 185 -8.79 -13.06 -18.87
N SER A 186 -9.30 -12.29 -17.93
CA SER A 186 -10.74 -12.21 -17.72
C SER A 186 -11.50 -11.64 -18.92
N THR A 187 -11.15 -10.44 -19.36
CA THR A 187 -11.88 -9.73 -20.42
C THR A 187 -11.83 -10.45 -21.77
N GLU A 188 -10.69 -10.99 -22.15
CA GLU A 188 -10.49 -11.65 -23.44
C GLU A 188 -11.20 -13.00 -23.51
N VAL A 189 -11.14 -13.80 -22.44
CA VAL A 189 -11.87 -15.06 -22.36
C VAL A 189 -13.38 -14.79 -22.38
N ILE A 190 -13.85 -13.73 -21.70
CA ILE A 190 -15.25 -13.32 -21.78
C ILE A 190 -15.62 -12.98 -23.23
N VAL A 191 -14.83 -12.15 -23.92
CA VAL A 191 -15.08 -11.77 -25.32
C VAL A 191 -15.06 -12.99 -26.24
N ALA A 192 -14.12 -13.91 -26.05
CA ALA A 192 -14.01 -15.13 -26.85
C ALA A 192 -15.23 -16.04 -26.65
N SER A 193 -15.66 -16.27 -25.40
CA SER A 193 -16.84 -17.08 -25.08
C SER A 193 -18.11 -16.49 -25.70
N ILE A 194 -18.21 -15.16 -25.65
CA ILE A 194 -19.31 -14.42 -26.27
C ILE A 194 -19.22 -14.56 -27.80
N GLY A 195 -18.07 -14.32 -28.41
CA GLY A 195 -17.83 -14.47 -29.84
C GLY A 195 -18.15 -15.88 -30.37
N LEU A 196 -17.77 -16.92 -29.63
CA LEU A 196 -18.12 -18.30 -29.95
C LEU A 196 -19.64 -18.53 -29.88
N SER A 197 -20.29 -18.04 -28.82
CA SER A 197 -21.73 -18.22 -28.62
C SER A 197 -22.60 -17.53 -29.67
N MET A 198 -22.07 -16.54 -30.40
CA MET A 198 -22.78 -15.90 -31.53
C MET A 198 -22.35 -16.46 -32.90
N GLY A 199 -21.47 -17.46 -32.93
CA GLY A 199 -20.91 -17.96 -34.18
C GLY A 199 -19.96 -17.00 -34.90
N ALA A 200 -19.54 -15.90 -34.26
CA ALA A 200 -18.55 -14.98 -34.82
C ALA A 200 -17.13 -15.56 -34.74
N LEU A 201 -16.89 -16.45 -33.77
CA LEU A 201 -15.65 -17.21 -33.65
C LEU A 201 -15.93 -18.69 -33.86
N THR A 202 -15.00 -19.37 -34.53
CA THR A 202 -14.99 -20.83 -34.61
C THR A 202 -14.46 -21.42 -33.30
N GLN A 203 -14.77 -22.69 -33.05
CA GLN A 203 -14.23 -23.43 -31.91
C GLN A 203 -12.68 -23.40 -31.88
N ASN A 204 -12.04 -23.46 -33.05
CA ASN A 204 -10.58 -23.38 -33.17
C ASN A 204 -10.06 -22.01 -32.70
N LEU A 205 -10.67 -20.91 -33.15
CA LEU A 205 -10.28 -19.56 -32.72
C LEU A 205 -10.51 -19.34 -31.24
N TYR A 206 -11.62 -19.85 -30.70
CA TYR A 206 -11.89 -19.83 -29.26
C TYR A 206 -10.77 -20.50 -28.47
N THR A 207 -10.44 -21.75 -28.80
CA THR A 207 -9.34 -22.48 -28.14
C THR A 207 -8.01 -21.73 -28.27
N MET A 208 -7.68 -21.19 -29.45
CA MET A 208 -6.45 -20.42 -29.65
C MET A 208 -6.36 -19.20 -28.72
N ILE A 209 -7.46 -18.45 -28.58
CA ILE A 209 -7.52 -17.27 -27.70
C ILE A 209 -7.40 -17.69 -26.22
N VAL A 210 -8.13 -18.73 -25.80
CA VAL A 210 -8.07 -19.23 -24.42
C VAL A 210 -6.67 -19.74 -24.08
N THR A 211 -6.06 -20.52 -24.98
CA THR A 211 -4.69 -21.04 -24.82
C THR A 211 -3.69 -19.90 -24.69
N MET A 212 -3.82 -18.89 -25.54
CA MET A 212 -2.97 -17.71 -25.49
C MET A 212 -3.12 -16.91 -24.18
N ALA A 213 -4.35 -16.72 -23.69
CA ALA A 213 -4.61 -16.02 -22.42
C ALA A 213 -3.97 -16.77 -21.24
N VAL A 214 -4.05 -18.10 -21.24
CA VAL A 214 -3.41 -18.96 -20.24
C VAL A 214 -1.88 -18.83 -20.29
N ILE A 215 -1.28 -18.95 -21.48
CA ILE A 215 0.17 -18.85 -21.66
C ILE A 215 0.70 -17.48 -21.20
N THR A 216 0.06 -16.40 -21.65
CA THR A 216 0.49 -15.03 -21.33
C THR A 216 0.28 -14.69 -19.85
N THR A 217 -0.80 -15.17 -19.23
CA THR A 217 -1.02 -15.03 -17.78
C THR A 217 0.01 -15.79 -16.96
N MET A 218 0.37 -17.02 -17.35
CA MET A 218 1.44 -17.77 -16.67
C MET A 218 2.82 -17.16 -16.89
N ALA A 219 3.06 -16.54 -18.05
CA ALA A 219 4.32 -15.88 -18.36
C ALA A 219 4.49 -14.53 -17.64
N MET A 220 3.42 -13.85 -17.25
CA MET A 220 3.51 -12.52 -16.63
C MET A 220 4.27 -12.52 -15.29
N PRO A 221 3.95 -13.35 -14.27
CA PRO A 221 4.66 -13.31 -12.99
C PRO A 221 6.19 -13.48 -13.07
N PRO A 222 6.74 -14.48 -13.81
CA PRO A 222 8.20 -14.61 -13.92
C PRO A 222 8.84 -13.48 -14.72
N THR A 223 8.22 -13.03 -15.81
CA THR A 223 8.76 -11.93 -16.64
C THR A 223 8.73 -10.59 -15.92
N LEU A 224 7.66 -10.31 -15.17
CA LEU A 224 7.54 -9.14 -14.33
C LEU A 224 8.57 -9.18 -13.20
N ARG A 225 8.72 -10.31 -12.50
CA ARG A 225 9.73 -10.47 -11.44
C ARG A 225 11.14 -10.22 -11.96
N ALA A 226 11.48 -10.74 -13.15
CA ALA A 226 12.76 -10.48 -13.79
C ALA A 226 12.96 -9.01 -14.16
N ALA A 227 11.93 -8.34 -14.68
CA ALA A 227 11.99 -6.91 -14.99
C ALA A 227 12.15 -6.04 -13.73
N LEU A 228 11.42 -6.37 -12.66
CA LEU A 228 11.48 -5.67 -11.38
C LEU A 228 12.82 -5.87 -10.66
N ALA A 229 13.46 -7.04 -10.78
CA ALA A 229 14.81 -7.27 -10.23
C ALA A 229 15.87 -6.31 -10.79
N GLY A 230 15.59 -5.74 -11.97
CA GLY A 230 16.43 -4.69 -12.54
C GLY A 230 16.16 -3.30 -11.97
N LEU A 231 15.04 -3.02 -11.31
CA LEU A 231 14.76 -1.64 -10.93
C LEU A 231 15.71 -1.17 -9.83
N PRO A 232 16.45 -0.05 -10.03
CA PRO A 232 17.20 0.54 -8.94
C PRO A 232 16.21 1.02 -7.88
N MET A 233 16.37 0.55 -6.64
CA MET A 233 15.56 1.05 -5.53
C MET A 233 15.98 2.49 -5.26
N ASP A 234 15.03 3.40 -5.37
CA ASP A 234 15.23 4.77 -4.95
C ASP A 234 15.46 4.83 -3.43
N ASP A 235 16.19 5.83 -2.95
CA ASP A 235 16.52 5.93 -1.53
C ASP A 235 15.26 6.11 -0.66
N ALA A 236 14.23 6.78 -1.19
CA ALA A 236 12.92 6.89 -0.55
C ALA A 236 12.21 5.52 -0.45
N GLU A 237 12.28 4.73 -1.52
CA GLU A 237 11.67 3.39 -1.57
C GLU A 237 12.40 2.42 -0.64
N ARG A 238 13.73 2.51 -0.58
CA ARG A 238 14.54 1.71 0.35
C ARG A 238 14.18 2.00 1.81
N LYS A 239 14.02 3.28 2.17
CA LYS A 239 13.56 3.70 3.50
C LYS A 239 12.14 3.22 3.81
N ARG A 240 11.24 3.22 2.82
CA ARG A 240 9.88 2.69 2.97
C ARG A 240 9.88 1.19 3.24
N VAL A 241 10.61 0.41 2.45
CA VAL A 241 10.71 -1.06 2.62
C VAL A 241 11.36 -1.41 3.95
N GLU A 242 12.37 -0.65 4.38
CA GLU A 242 12.97 -0.82 5.71
C GLU A 242 11.95 -0.54 6.83
N ARG A 243 11.13 0.51 6.70
CA ARG A 243 10.04 0.82 7.64
C ARG A 243 9.00 -0.31 7.71
N GLU A 244 8.51 -0.79 6.57
CA GLU A 244 7.52 -1.89 6.53
C GLU A 244 8.06 -3.17 7.19
N ARG A 245 9.34 -3.50 6.97
CA ARG A 245 9.98 -4.65 7.62
C ARG A 245 10.12 -4.51 9.13
N LEU A 246 10.27 -3.28 9.63
CA LEU A 246 10.28 -3.00 11.06
C LEU A 246 8.87 -3.13 11.64
N ASP A 247 7.85 -2.65 10.94
CA ASP A 247 6.45 -2.78 11.34
C ASP A 247 5.98 -4.25 11.38
N GLU A 248 6.40 -5.09 10.43
CA GLU A 248 6.11 -6.53 10.43
C GLU A 248 6.76 -7.28 11.61
N ARG A 249 7.90 -6.80 12.09
CA ARG A 249 8.62 -7.37 13.25
C ARG A 249 8.18 -6.79 14.59
N GLY A 250 7.48 -5.66 14.56
CA GLY A 250 6.98 -4.96 15.71
C GLY A 250 5.85 -5.72 16.41
N PHE A 251 5.82 -5.65 17.75
CA PHE A 251 4.73 -6.22 18.56
C PHE A 251 3.42 -5.44 18.40
N ILE A 252 3.50 -4.18 17.97
CA ILE A 252 2.35 -3.29 17.76
C ILE A 252 2.43 -2.78 16.32
N PRO A 253 1.43 -3.06 15.46
CA PRO A 253 1.39 -2.51 14.11
C PRO A 253 1.29 -0.99 14.15
N ASN A 254 2.01 -0.30 13.24
CA ASN A 254 2.07 1.16 13.10
C ASN A 254 2.71 1.93 14.28
N LEU A 255 3.62 1.31 15.04
CA LEU A 255 4.30 2.01 16.13
C LEU A 255 5.64 2.60 15.65
N GLU A 256 5.61 3.87 15.23
CA GLU A 256 6.73 4.52 14.53
C GLU A 256 8.02 4.65 15.35
N ARG A 257 7.90 4.91 16.66
CA ARG A 257 9.02 5.12 17.57
C ARG A 257 8.56 5.00 19.01
N LEU A 258 9.32 4.30 19.85
CA LEU A 258 9.07 4.29 21.29
C LEU A 258 9.80 5.47 21.93
N LEU A 259 9.06 6.48 22.38
CA LEU A 259 9.61 7.57 23.17
C LEU A 259 9.57 7.19 24.66
N LEU A 260 10.73 7.05 25.30
CA LEU A 260 10.85 6.77 26.73
C LEU A 260 11.45 7.98 27.45
N ALA A 261 10.66 8.67 28.26
CA ALA A 261 11.18 9.66 29.17
C ALA A 261 11.72 8.96 30.43
N ALA A 262 13.03 9.03 30.67
CA ALA A 262 13.68 8.36 31.79
C ALA A 262 14.59 9.35 32.54
N ASP A 263 14.51 9.34 33.86
CA ASP A 263 15.42 10.10 34.73
C ASP A 263 16.68 9.28 35.05
N ALA A 264 17.66 9.91 35.69
CA ALA A 264 18.89 9.23 36.14
C ALA A 264 18.68 8.30 37.35
N SER A 265 17.44 8.14 37.83
CA SER A 265 17.13 7.31 38.98
C SER A 265 17.41 5.82 38.70
N PRO A 266 17.55 4.98 39.74
CA PRO A 266 17.62 3.53 39.57
C PRO A 266 16.43 2.97 38.77
N VAL A 267 15.23 3.54 38.95
CA VAL A 267 14.01 3.14 38.24
C VAL A 267 14.05 3.59 36.78
N GLY A 268 14.46 4.83 36.49
CA GLY A 268 14.59 5.34 35.13
C GLY A 268 15.64 4.56 34.32
N ARG A 269 16.77 4.21 34.95
CA ARG A 269 17.79 3.35 34.34
C ARG A 269 17.28 1.93 34.08
N MET A 270 16.48 1.36 34.98
CA MET A 270 15.86 0.05 34.78
C MET A 270 14.82 0.09 33.65
N ALA A 271 13.99 1.12 33.60
CA ALA A 271 13.01 1.33 32.52
C ALA A 271 13.70 1.48 31.15
N ALA A 272 14.80 2.24 31.08
CA ALA A 272 15.62 2.37 29.88
C ALA A 272 16.22 1.03 29.43
N ARG A 273 16.72 0.22 30.37
CA ARG A 273 17.22 -1.13 30.06
C ARG A 273 16.12 -2.06 29.56
N MET A 274 14.95 -2.07 30.20
CA MET A 274 13.82 -2.90 29.78
C MET A 274 13.31 -2.49 28.40
N ALA A 275 13.18 -1.19 28.15
CA ALA A 275 12.80 -0.67 26.84
C ALA A 275 13.83 -1.02 25.76
N GLY A 276 15.13 -0.91 26.07
CA GLY A 276 16.20 -1.32 25.16
C GLY A 276 16.21 -2.83 24.86
N LEU A 277 15.92 -3.68 25.85
CA LEU A 277 15.84 -5.13 25.65
C LEU A 277 14.61 -5.54 24.83
N LEU A 278 13.45 -4.96 25.13
CA LEU A 278 12.20 -5.22 24.42
C LEU A 278 12.26 -4.71 22.98
N ALA A 279 12.77 -3.50 22.78
CA ALA A 279 12.82 -2.91 21.45
C ALA A 279 14.01 -3.43 20.62
N GLY A 280 15.17 -3.63 21.24
CA GLY A 280 16.38 -4.14 20.58
C GLY A 280 16.23 -5.57 20.07
N GLY A 281 15.47 -6.42 20.77
CA GLY A 281 15.13 -7.77 20.30
C GLY A 281 14.22 -7.79 19.07
N HIS A 282 13.49 -6.70 18.83
CA HIS A 282 12.48 -6.58 17.77
C HIS A 282 12.86 -5.56 16.68
N GLY A 283 14.05 -4.96 16.74
CA GLY A 283 14.53 -3.97 15.76
C GLY A 283 13.84 -2.60 15.87
N MET A 284 13.14 -2.33 16.97
CA MET A 284 12.33 -1.13 17.11
C MET A 284 13.19 0.07 17.58
N PRO A 285 13.12 1.24 16.90
CA PRO A 285 13.86 2.42 17.33
C PRO A 285 13.28 3.03 18.62
N VAL A 286 14.09 3.10 19.68
CA VAL A 286 13.75 3.74 20.95
C VAL A 286 14.48 5.07 21.06
N THR A 287 13.76 6.12 21.45
CA THR A 287 14.35 7.41 21.81
C THR A 287 14.17 7.64 23.28
N ILE A 288 15.29 7.71 24.00
CA ILE A 288 15.30 7.98 25.44
C ILE A 288 15.44 9.48 25.64
N LEU A 289 14.41 10.10 26.19
CA LEU A 289 14.43 11.50 26.57
C LEU A 289 14.85 11.59 28.04
N LYS A 290 16.04 12.12 28.27
CA LYS A 290 16.59 12.23 29.62
C LYS A 290 15.86 13.35 30.36
N LEU A 291 15.16 12.98 31.44
CA LEU A 291 14.60 13.95 32.37
C LEU A 291 15.71 14.36 33.34
N ASP A 292 16.24 15.57 33.20
CA ASP A 292 17.12 16.13 34.22
C ASP A 292 16.32 16.35 35.50
N ALA A 293 16.92 15.95 36.63
CA ALA A 293 16.26 15.87 37.94
C ALA A 293 15.79 17.23 38.50
N ASP A 294 16.11 18.34 37.84
CA ASP A 294 15.84 19.70 38.30
C ASP A 294 14.36 20.10 38.31
N LEU A 295 13.46 19.31 37.70
CA LEU A 295 12.02 19.59 37.76
C LEU A 295 11.41 19.36 39.14
N ARG A 296 12.05 18.61 40.04
CA ARG A 296 11.56 18.40 41.43
C ARG A 296 12.05 19.47 42.41
N ASP A 297 13.14 20.15 42.12
CA ASP A 297 13.69 21.20 42.99
C ASP A 297 13.12 22.60 42.69
N ALA A 298 12.56 22.82 41.50
CA ALA A 298 11.81 24.03 41.19
C ALA A 298 10.59 24.22 42.12
N ASP A 299 9.85 23.15 42.42
CA ASP A 299 8.69 23.19 43.33
C ASP A 299 9.09 23.40 44.80
N ARG A 300 10.26 22.88 45.22
CA ARG A 300 10.76 23.07 46.60
C ARG A 300 11.28 24.48 46.85
N ARG A 301 11.86 25.15 45.86
CA ARG A 301 12.31 26.54 45.99
C ARG A 301 11.16 27.53 46.02
N VAL A 302 10.01 27.20 45.42
CA VAL A 302 8.77 28.01 45.53
C VAL A 302 8.06 27.79 46.87
N ALA A 303 8.15 26.59 47.46
CA ALA A 303 7.52 26.27 48.74
C ALA A 303 8.31 26.72 50.00
N GLY A 304 9.62 26.96 49.91
CA GLY A 304 10.47 27.32 51.06
C GLY A 304 10.46 28.80 51.47
N GLY A 305 9.71 29.67 50.79
CA GLY A 305 9.77 31.13 50.96
C GLY A 305 8.85 31.75 52.02
N ARG A 306 8.10 30.98 52.81
CA ARG A 306 7.17 31.54 53.82
C ARG A 306 7.16 30.78 55.14
N GLY A 307 7.72 31.44 56.17
CA GLY A 307 7.62 31.10 57.60
C GLY A 307 8.86 30.37 58.10
N GLY A 308 9.53 30.73 59.19
CA GLY A 308 9.32 31.73 60.23
C GLY A 308 10.52 31.56 61.19
N ARG A 309 10.92 32.65 61.85
CA ARG A 309 12.05 32.74 62.78
C ARG A 309 12.10 31.60 63.79
N HIS A 310 13.29 31.08 64.10
CA HIS A 310 13.75 30.90 65.48
C HIS A 310 15.29 30.84 65.53
N GLN A 311 15.85 31.65 66.44
CA GLN A 311 17.25 31.75 66.84
C GLN A 311 17.76 30.44 67.42
N GLU A 312 19.06 30.15 67.23
CA GLU A 312 19.98 29.96 68.36
C GLU A 312 21.45 30.11 67.95
N HIS A 313 22.22 30.66 68.89
CA HIS A 313 23.58 31.17 68.83
C HIS A 313 24.67 30.09 68.75
N ALA A 314 25.83 30.40 68.13
CA ALA A 314 27.13 30.55 68.81
C ALA A 314 28.33 30.69 67.84
N PHE A 315 29.10 31.78 68.02
CA PHE A 315 30.58 31.99 67.95
C PHE A 315 31.42 31.20 66.90
N SER A 316 32.34 31.77 66.11
CA SER A 316 33.35 32.81 66.40
C SER A 316 34.00 33.40 65.13
N THR A 317 34.31 34.71 65.15
CA THR A 317 35.14 35.53 64.21
C THR A 317 36.60 35.66 64.73
N PRO A 318 37.57 36.42 64.13
CA PRO A 318 37.83 36.91 62.76
C PRO A 318 39.33 36.85 62.29
N ALA A 319 39.61 37.44 61.09
CA ALA A 319 40.88 38.03 60.57
C ALA A 319 41.81 37.07 59.80
N HIS A 320 42.38 37.40 58.62
CA HIS A 320 43.05 38.65 58.21
C HIS A 320 43.11 38.85 56.66
N ASP A 321 43.59 40.04 56.29
CA ASP A 321 43.41 40.84 55.07
C ASP A 321 44.29 40.57 53.83
N ALA A 322 43.91 41.32 52.77
CA ALA A 322 44.66 41.85 51.62
C ALA A 322 44.63 41.01 50.32
N ASP A 323 44.41 41.56 49.12
CA ASP A 323 44.08 42.90 48.62
C ASP A 323 43.70 42.77 47.12
N SER A 324 42.92 43.74 46.63
CA SER A 324 42.73 44.27 45.26
C SER A 324 42.40 43.37 44.03
N GLY A 325 41.39 43.82 43.28
CA GLY A 325 41.32 43.60 41.83
C GLY A 325 39.93 43.40 41.23
N GLU A 326 39.22 44.49 40.95
CA GLU A 326 37.99 44.55 40.15
C GLU A 326 38.25 44.14 38.68
N LYS A 327 37.45 43.21 38.11
CA LYS A 327 37.09 43.15 36.67
C LYS A 327 36.09 42.03 36.33
N ASP A 328 35.07 42.39 35.56
CA ASP A 328 34.17 41.52 34.81
C ASP A 328 34.90 40.47 33.93
N MET A 329 34.28 39.28 33.78
CA MET A 329 34.22 38.41 32.58
C MET A 329 34.33 36.89 32.86
N ILE A 330 33.36 36.13 32.31
CA ILE A 330 33.46 34.82 31.63
C ILE A 330 33.91 33.57 32.43
N GLY A 331 33.12 32.48 32.34
CA GLY A 331 33.68 31.14 32.42
C GLY A 331 32.72 30.01 32.80
N ALA A 332 31.87 29.56 31.87
CA ALA A 332 31.34 28.20 31.93
C ALA A 332 32.50 27.22 31.64
N GLN A 333 33.08 26.63 32.68
CA GLN A 333 34.13 25.62 32.51
C GLN A 333 33.50 24.29 32.08
N SER A 334 33.78 23.93 30.83
CA SER A 334 33.69 22.57 30.32
C SER A 334 34.65 21.66 31.09
N THR A 335 34.16 20.61 31.72
CA THR A 335 35.00 19.46 32.10
C THR A 335 35.06 18.50 30.92
N SER A 336 36.15 18.56 30.16
CA SER A 336 36.49 17.54 29.17
C SER A 336 37.02 16.31 29.90
N GLN A 337 36.26 15.22 29.90
CA GLN A 337 36.80 13.92 30.31
C GLN A 337 37.69 13.36 29.20
N SER A 338 38.91 12.95 29.58
CA SER A 338 39.91 12.38 28.69
C SER A 338 39.50 10.97 28.24
N ALA A 339 39.89 10.58 27.01
CA ALA A 339 39.68 9.24 26.46
C ALA A 339 40.25 8.10 27.36
N ALA A 340 41.17 8.42 28.27
CA ALA A 340 41.68 7.49 29.27
C ALA A 340 40.68 7.16 30.39
N GLU A 341 39.79 8.09 30.76
CA GLU A 341 38.72 7.85 31.76
C GLU A 341 37.56 7.03 31.18
N GLN A 342 37.22 7.23 29.90
CA GLN A 342 36.23 6.39 29.20
C GLN A 342 36.67 4.93 29.03
N ALA A 343 37.98 4.65 29.03
CA ALA A 343 38.51 3.30 28.93
C ALA A 343 38.48 2.51 30.27
N ALA A 344 38.30 3.21 31.39
CA ALA A 344 38.30 2.64 32.74
C ALA A 344 36.89 2.31 33.29
N ASP A 345 35.82 2.71 32.59
CA ASP A 345 34.45 2.41 33.02
C ASP A 345 34.09 0.92 32.77
N PRO A 346 33.81 0.12 33.82
CA PRO A 346 33.38 -1.27 33.66
C PRO A 346 32.11 -1.40 32.80
N LEU A 347 31.26 -0.36 32.77
CA LEU A 347 30.04 -0.30 31.97
C LEU A 347 30.34 -0.22 30.46
N ALA A 348 31.40 0.49 30.07
CA ALA A 348 31.83 0.61 28.67
C ALA A 348 32.47 -0.70 28.15
N ARG A 349 33.15 -1.47 29.02
CA ARG A 349 33.67 -2.80 28.68
C ARG A 349 32.56 -3.83 28.53
N GLU A 350 31.56 -3.86 29.42
CA GLU A 350 30.43 -4.77 29.30
C GLU A 350 29.55 -4.46 28.08
N LEU A 351 29.30 -3.17 27.79
CA LEU A 351 28.57 -2.76 26.59
C LEU A 351 29.31 -3.13 25.30
N LYS A 352 30.64 -2.96 25.25
CA LYS A 352 31.46 -3.43 24.11
C LYS A 352 31.48 -4.95 23.99
N THR A 353 31.43 -5.69 25.10
CA THR A 353 31.44 -7.16 25.11
C THR A 353 30.08 -7.72 24.69
N GLY A 354 28.98 -7.11 25.15
CA GLY A 354 27.61 -7.42 24.72
C GLY A 354 27.37 -7.06 23.25
N ALA A 355 27.87 -5.91 22.79
CA ALA A 355 27.82 -5.52 21.38
C ALA A 355 28.66 -6.47 20.49
N LYS A 356 29.85 -6.89 20.93
CA LYS A 356 30.67 -7.89 20.21
C LYS A 356 30.03 -9.29 20.20
N ALA A 357 29.39 -9.71 21.28
CA ALA A 357 28.68 -10.99 21.35
C ALA A 357 27.43 -11.01 20.46
N SER A 358 26.70 -9.88 20.38
CA SER A 358 25.61 -9.70 19.40
C SER A 358 26.13 -9.66 17.97
N ALA A 359 27.20 -8.91 17.69
CA ALA A 359 27.80 -8.83 16.36
C ALA A 359 28.39 -10.17 15.88
N ALA A 360 28.95 -10.99 16.78
CA ALA A 360 29.44 -12.34 16.46
C ALA A 360 28.30 -13.32 16.14
N LYS A 361 27.09 -13.09 16.67
CA LYS A 361 25.90 -13.91 16.41
C LYS A 361 25.19 -13.52 15.09
N THR A 362 25.45 -12.31 14.59
CA THR A 362 24.96 -11.79 13.30
C THR A 362 25.93 -12.04 12.15
N ARG A 363 27.11 -12.62 12.40
CA ARG A 363 28.17 -12.87 11.41
C ARG A 363 27.95 -14.15 10.59
N LYS A 364 26.77 -14.27 10.00
CA LYS A 364 26.48 -15.18 8.88
C LYS A 364 25.45 -14.46 8.01
N ASP A 365 25.87 -14.15 6.80
CA ASP A 365 25.16 -13.44 5.72
C ASP A 365 25.55 -11.95 5.61
N ASP A 366 25.95 -11.61 4.40
CA ASP A 366 26.97 -10.62 4.06
C ASP A 366 26.58 -9.13 4.11
N ALA A 367 27.63 -8.32 4.25
CA ALA A 367 27.81 -6.90 3.94
C ALA A 367 27.00 -5.88 4.78
N GLU A 368 27.50 -5.59 5.98
CA GLU A 368 27.03 -4.51 6.84
C GLU A 368 27.78 -3.18 6.58
N PRO A 369 27.10 -2.01 6.69
CA PRO A 369 27.73 -0.69 6.68
C PRO A 369 28.56 -0.47 7.95
N ASP A 370 29.55 0.41 7.82
CA ASP A 370 30.52 0.81 8.85
C ASP A 370 29.88 1.18 10.22
N PRO A 371 30.13 0.41 11.30
CA PRO A 371 29.55 0.63 12.62
C PRO A 371 30.08 1.88 13.35
N GLU A 372 31.07 2.59 12.80
CA GLU A 372 31.56 3.85 13.39
C GLU A 372 30.75 5.09 12.96
N LYS A 373 29.80 4.99 12.03
CA LYS A 373 28.98 6.13 11.56
C LYS A 373 27.59 6.16 12.17
N VAL A 374 27.49 6.76 13.36
CA VAL A 374 26.20 7.24 13.90
C VAL A 374 25.83 8.54 13.16
N HIS A 375 24.87 8.48 12.25
CA HIS A 375 24.29 9.68 11.63
C HIS A 375 23.37 10.39 12.64
N LEU A 376 23.94 11.33 13.39
CA LEU A 376 23.21 12.34 14.16
C LEU A 376 22.43 13.25 13.17
N THR A 377 21.13 13.01 13.03
CA THR A 377 20.29 13.71 12.04
C THR A 377 19.72 15.03 12.55
N THR A 378 19.70 15.30 13.86
CA THR A 378 19.36 16.63 14.41
C THR A 378 19.93 16.80 15.82
N ARG A 379 20.59 17.91 16.09
CA ARG A 379 20.84 18.41 17.46
C ARG A 379 19.81 19.51 17.72
N LEU A 380 18.89 19.30 18.66
CA LEU A 380 18.13 20.42 19.22
C LEU A 380 19.04 21.14 20.24
N PRO A 381 19.36 22.43 20.07
CA PRO A 381 19.99 23.21 21.12
C PRO A 381 19.00 23.40 22.28
N LEU A 382 19.33 22.88 23.47
CA LEU A 382 18.49 22.87 24.68
C LEU A 382 18.50 24.23 25.42
N ASP A 383 18.82 25.31 24.73
CA ASP A 383 19.07 26.63 25.29
C ASP A 383 17.80 27.51 25.31
N ARG A 384 16.66 27.00 24.84
CA ARG A 384 15.41 27.75 24.73
C ARG A 384 14.37 27.33 25.78
N PRO A 385 13.62 28.30 26.31
CA PRO A 385 12.68 28.04 27.41
C PRO A 385 11.51 27.15 26.94
N ALA A 386 10.97 26.34 27.87
CA ALA A 386 10.10 25.18 27.60
C ALA A 386 8.80 25.52 26.82
N ASP A 387 8.37 26.77 26.88
CA ASP A 387 7.28 27.38 26.15
C ASP A 387 7.53 27.40 24.62
N VAL A 388 8.78 27.60 24.18
CA VAL A 388 9.14 27.62 22.75
C VAL A 388 9.13 26.20 22.16
N VAL A 389 9.61 25.22 22.92
CA VAL A 389 9.60 23.79 22.52
C VAL A 389 8.16 23.27 22.41
N ARG A 390 7.27 23.74 23.29
CA ARG A 390 5.85 23.37 23.29
C ARG A 390 5.09 23.98 22.10
N ASP A 391 5.45 25.20 21.69
CA ASP A 391 4.83 25.86 20.53
C ASP A 391 5.37 25.34 19.19
N GLU A 392 6.62 24.88 19.11
CA GLU A 392 7.14 24.17 17.94
C GLU A 392 6.51 22.79 17.76
N ALA A 393 6.35 22.02 18.85
CA ALA A 393 5.67 20.72 18.80
C ALA A 393 4.19 20.83 18.37
N ARG A 394 3.55 21.98 18.56
CA ARG A 394 2.18 22.26 18.10
C ARG A 394 2.06 22.60 16.62
N LYS A 395 3.17 22.91 15.93
CA LYS A 395 3.17 23.27 14.50
C LYS A 395 3.17 22.07 13.55
N GLY A 396 3.08 20.84 14.06
CA GLY A 396 2.77 19.66 13.26
C GLY A 396 3.88 19.23 12.31
N TYR A 397 5.12 19.18 12.79
CA TYR A 397 6.17 18.41 12.13
C TYR A 397 6.34 17.08 12.86
N ASP A 398 6.14 15.99 12.11
CA ASP A 398 6.29 14.57 12.50
C ASP A 398 7.60 14.27 13.25
#